data_AF-A0A3P7EIR5-F1
#
_entry.id   AF-A0A3P7EIR5-F1
#
_cell.length_a   1.000
_cell.length_b   1.000
_cell.length_c   1.000
_cell.angle_alpha   90.00
_cell.angle_beta   90.00
_cell.angle_gamma   90.00
#
_symmetry.space_group_name_H-M   'P 1'
#
loop_
_entity.id
_entity.type
_entity.pdbx_description
1 polymer ?
#
loop_
_entity_poly.entity_id
_entity_poly.type
_entity_poly.pdbx_seq_one_letter_code
_entity_poly.pdbx_strand_id
1 'polypeptide(L)'
;MGFAITLAGATRNAQIFLGNQNDTVSRIICVIMPHNVILAWTEPMTAISMLVVSIDRLISIVKPILYYKKMLNIQHYLIAGSNLSILLLISASALCSYLNNVKVHSFCWTPNSRCPIFNRIFYGTRISAATGSVILYIVTLFIVRQYSKRIKEQQNSGSVKINKRQLNFTKTVGLSCFATAGLYVLPMIVAFYETSDEIIPNSVYSIIVIISFLNSFSKTIIVGCRSHEIREAVIDLMPGAFRM
;
A
#
# COMPACT_ATOMS: atom_id res chain seq x y z
N MET A 1 1.23 5.70 -6.82
CA MET A 1 2.65 6.06 -6.64
C MET A 1 3.29 6.53 -7.94
N GLY A 2 3.32 5.73 -9.01
CA GLY A 2 3.94 6.11 -10.31
C GLY A 2 3.65 7.55 -10.77
N PHE A 3 2.37 7.90 -10.90
CA PHE A 3 1.93 9.25 -11.29
C PHE A 3 2.51 10.38 -10.42
N ALA A 4 2.56 10.18 -9.09
CA ALA A 4 3.04 11.20 -8.17
C ALA A 4 4.53 11.50 -8.34
N ILE A 5 5.32 10.47 -8.68
CA ILE A 5 6.75 10.60 -8.94
C ILE A 5 6.98 11.27 -10.29
N THR A 6 6.20 10.92 -11.31
CA THR A 6 6.25 11.61 -12.61
C THR A 6 5.97 13.09 -12.43
N LEU A 7 4.98 13.43 -11.61
CA LEU A 7 4.67 14.83 -11.26
C LEU A 7 5.80 15.50 -10.47
N ALA A 8 6.41 14.79 -9.52
CA ALA A 8 7.59 15.28 -8.79
C ALA A 8 8.80 15.52 -9.72
N GLY A 9 9.05 14.62 -10.67
CA GLY A 9 10.10 14.77 -11.67
C GLY A 9 9.82 15.94 -12.61
N ALA A 10 8.58 16.10 -13.09
CA ALA A 10 8.17 17.22 -13.93
C ALA A 10 8.33 18.57 -13.20
N THR A 11 7.90 18.66 -11.94
CA THR A 11 8.04 19.89 -11.13
C THR A 11 9.51 20.23 -10.86
N ARG A 12 10.35 19.24 -10.56
CA ARG A 12 11.81 19.44 -10.42
C ARG A 12 12.46 19.93 -11.71
N ASN A 13 12.14 19.32 -12.85
CA ASN A 13 12.64 19.76 -14.15
C ASN A 13 12.22 21.20 -14.46
N ALA A 14 10.98 21.59 -14.14
CA ALA A 14 10.51 22.95 -14.31
C ALA A 14 11.25 23.96 -13.40
N GLN A 15 11.50 23.62 -12.13
CA GLN A 15 12.27 24.44 -11.20
C GLN A 15 13.73 24.62 -11.64
N ILE A 16 14.35 23.55 -12.16
CA ILE A 16 15.69 23.59 -12.75
C ILE A 16 15.72 24.54 -13.94
N PHE A 17 14.74 24.45 -14.83
CA PHE A 17 14.64 25.30 -16.02
C PHE A 17 14.40 26.78 -15.68
N LEU A 18 13.68 27.06 -14.60
CA LEU A 18 13.40 28.41 -14.11
C LEU A 18 14.52 29.01 -13.24
N GLY A 19 15.62 28.28 -13.00
CA GLY A 19 16.74 28.76 -12.17
C GLY A 19 16.44 28.85 -10.67
N ASN A 20 15.30 28.31 -10.21
CA ASN A 20 14.83 28.37 -8.82
C ASN A 20 15.47 27.25 -7.95
N GLN A 21 16.73 26.89 -8.22
CA GLN A 21 17.34 25.72 -7.59
C GLN A 21 17.71 25.96 -6.13
N ASN A 22 18.06 27.20 -5.77
CA ASN A 22 18.59 27.54 -4.43
C ASN A 22 17.57 28.24 -3.53
N ASP A 23 16.32 28.41 -3.99
CA ASP A 23 15.34 29.12 -3.18
C ASP A 23 14.88 28.26 -2.00
N THR A 24 14.56 28.95 -0.91
CA THR A 24 13.89 28.33 0.23
C THR A 24 12.42 28.68 0.21
N VAL A 25 11.56 27.68 0.27
CA VAL A 25 10.12 27.83 0.40
C VAL A 25 9.69 27.56 1.83
N SER A 26 8.57 28.14 2.24
CA SER A 26 7.95 27.80 3.53
C SER A 26 7.55 26.32 3.54
N ARG A 27 7.74 25.62 4.66
CA ARG A 27 7.41 24.19 4.80
C ARG A 27 5.96 23.88 4.43
N ILE A 28 5.01 24.77 4.74
CA ILE A 28 3.60 24.55 4.38
C ILE A 28 3.40 24.55 2.87
N ILE A 29 4.11 25.41 2.12
CA ILE A 29 4.08 25.45 0.66
C ILE A 29 4.53 24.10 0.11
N CYS A 30 5.57 23.52 0.70
CA CYS A 30 6.04 22.21 0.31
C CYS A 30 4.99 21.09 0.56
N VAL A 31 4.31 21.11 1.70
CA VAL A 31 3.29 20.11 2.04
C VAL A 31 2.12 20.14 1.06
N ILE A 32 1.70 21.33 0.63
CA ILE A 32 0.56 21.51 -0.29
C ILE A 32 0.95 21.29 -1.76
N MET A 33 2.22 21.07 -2.09
CA MET A 33 2.62 20.76 -3.46
C MET A 33 1.90 19.49 -3.94
N PRO A 34 1.30 19.49 -5.15
CA PRO A 34 0.47 18.37 -5.62
C PRO A 34 1.15 17.00 -5.54
N HIS A 35 2.42 16.90 -5.91
CA HIS A 35 3.16 15.64 -5.85
C HIS A 35 3.36 15.14 -4.41
N ASN A 36 3.61 16.05 -3.46
CA ASN A 36 3.77 15.72 -2.05
C ASN A 36 2.45 15.30 -1.40
N VAL A 37 1.33 15.94 -1.74
CA VAL A 37 0.00 15.54 -1.29
C VAL A 37 -0.34 14.13 -1.78
N ILE A 38 -0.15 13.86 -3.07
CA ILE A 38 -0.44 12.53 -3.64
C ILE A 38 0.50 11.46 -3.06
N LEU A 39 1.79 11.77 -2.85
CA LEU A 39 2.72 10.85 -2.19
C LEU A 39 2.31 10.59 -0.73
N ALA A 40 1.96 11.64 0.03
CA ALA A 40 1.49 11.52 1.41
C ALA A 40 0.25 10.65 1.56
N TRP A 41 -0.60 10.63 0.54
CA TRP A 41 -1.74 9.73 0.48
C TRP A 41 -1.33 8.31 0.07
N THR A 42 -0.65 8.17 -1.07
CA THR A 42 -0.43 6.87 -1.71
C THR A 42 0.58 5.99 -0.98
N GLU A 43 1.56 6.57 -0.29
CA GLU A 43 2.55 5.86 0.52
C GLU A 43 1.89 5.02 1.64
N PRO A 44 1.19 5.60 2.63
CA PRO A 44 0.54 4.83 3.69
C PRO A 44 -0.64 4.00 3.18
N MET A 45 -1.36 4.47 2.16
CA MET A 45 -2.49 3.74 1.58
C MET A 45 -2.09 2.36 1.07
N THR A 46 -0.87 2.19 0.58
CA THR A 46 -0.41 0.87 0.10
C THR A 46 -0.27 -0.14 1.24
N ALA A 47 0.15 0.29 2.43
CA ALA A 47 0.24 -0.57 3.61
C ALA A 47 -1.16 -0.82 4.21
N ILE A 48 -1.94 0.24 4.36
CA ILE A 48 -3.29 0.18 4.93
C ILE A 48 -4.23 -0.64 4.04
N SER A 49 -4.15 -0.52 2.71
CA SER A 49 -4.96 -1.33 1.79
C SER A 49 -4.67 -2.83 1.92
N MET A 50 -3.43 -3.23 2.16
CA MET A 50 -3.11 -4.64 2.44
C MET A 50 -3.72 -5.12 3.74
N LEU A 51 -3.69 -4.28 4.78
CA LEU A 51 -4.33 -4.57 6.06
C LEU A 51 -5.84 -4.72 5.88
N VAL A 52 -6.48 -3.78 5.17
CA VAL A 52 -7.90 -3.80 4.83
C VAL A 52 -8.27 -5.07 4.07
N VAL A 53 -7.51 -5.46 3.05
CA VAL A 53 -7.75 -6.71 2.30
C VAL A 53 -7.60 -7.92 3.22
N SER A 54 -6.62 -7.93 4.12
CA SER A 54 -6.43 -9.03 5.07
C SER A 54 -7.59 -9.13 6.07
N ILE A 55 -8.11 -7.99 6.55
CA ILE A 55 -9.31 -7.90 7.40
C ILE A 55 -10.54 -8.37 6.63
N ASP A 56 -10.74 -7.90 5.39
CA ASP A 56 -11.84 -8.32 4.51
C ASP A 56 -11.87 -9.85 4.34
N ARG A 57 -10.71 -10.45 4.03
CA ARG A 57 -10.58 -11.90 3.94
C ARG A 57 -10.90 -12.57 5.27
N LEU A 58 -10.37 -12.10 6.39
CA LEU A 58 -10.67 -12.67 7.70
C LEU A 58 -12.17 -12.64 8.03
N ILE A 59 -12.84 -11.51 7.81
CA ILE A 59 -14.29 -11.36 8.05
C ILE A 59 -15.07 -12.35 7.16
N SER A 60 -14.72 -12.46 5.88
CA SER A 60 -15.38 -13.36 4.94
C SER A 60 -15.33 -14.83 5.36
N ILE A 61 -14.24 -15.24 6.04
CA ILE A 61 -14.01 -16.62 6.47
C ILE A 61 -14.58 -16.90 7.86
N VAL A 62 -14.47 -15.95 8.80
CA VAL A 62 -14.96 -16.12 10.17
C VAL A 62 -16.49 -16.00 10.23
N LYS A 63 -17.09 -15.11 9.44
CA LYS A 63 -18.55 -14.87 9.42
C LYS A 63 -19.10 -14.88 7.99
N PRO A 64 -19.07 -16.01 7.27
CA PRO A 64 -19.44 -16.08 5.86
C PRO A 64 -20.88 -15.65 5.59
N ILE A 65 -21.83 -16.04 6.46
CA ILE A 65 -23.26 -15.71 6.30
C ILE A 65 -23.51 -14.20 6.46
N LEU A 66 -22.88 -13.58 7.46
CA LEU A 66 -23.00 -12.13 7.68
C LEU A 66 -22.32 -11.36 6.55
N TYR A 67 -21.13 -11.80 6.16
CA TYR A 67 -20.37 -11.19 5.09
C TYR A 67 -21.14 -11.24 3.77
N TYR A 68 -21.71 -12.39 3.39
CA TYR A 68 -22.50 -12.51 2.16
C TYR A 68 -23.73 -11.57 2.16
N LYS A 69 -24.44 -11.46 3.30
CA LYS A 69 -25.62 -10.59 3.40
C LYS A 69 -25.29 -9.09 3.40
N LYS A 70 -24.10 -8.70 3.86
CA LYS A 70 -23.72 -7.28 4.06
C LYS A 70 -22.38 -6.92 3.40
N MET A 71 -21.99 -7.64 2.34
CA MET A 71 -20.66 -7.53 1.73
C MET A 71 -20.33 -6.10 1.32
N LEU A 72 -21.25 -5.44 0.59
CA LEU A 72 -21.06 -4.07 0.13
C LEU A 72 -20.87 -3.09 1.31
N ASN A 73 -21.71 -3.20 2.35
CA ASN A 73 -21.61 -2.32 3.51
C ASN A 73 -20.28 -2.52 4.25
N ILE A 74 -19.86 -3.77 4.46
CA ILE A 74 -18.57 -4.08 5.12
C ILE A 74 -17.42 -3.48 4.32
N GLN A 75 -17.40 -3.66 3.00
CA GLN A 75 -16.37 -3.11 2.13
C GLN A 75 -16.36 -1.58 2.13
N HIS A 76 -17.54 -0.94 2.07
CA HIS A 76 -17.65 0.51 2.17
C HIS A 76 -17.13 1.04 3.50
N TYR A 77 -17.45 0.39 4.64
CA TYR A 77 -16.93 0.81 5.93
C TYR A 77 -15.41 0.66 6.05
N LEU A 78 -14.85 -0.43 5.51
CA LEU A 78 -13.39 -0.63 5.48
C LEU A 78 -12.69 0.43 4.62
N ILE A 79 -13.21 0.71 3.43
CA ILE A 79 -12.67 1.74 2.54
C ILE A 79 -12.83 3.11 3.19
N ALA A 80 -14.01 3.48 3.68
CA ALA A 80 -14.25 4.77 4.32
C ALA A 80 -13.35 4.97 5.55
N GLY A 81 -13.24 3.96 6.42
CA GLY A 81 -12.39 4.01 7.61
C GLY A 81 -10.91 4.18 7.27
N SER A 82 -10.41 3.45 6.26
CA SER A 82 -9.01 3.60 5.81
C SER A 82 -8.72 4.99 5.23
N ASN A 83 -9.59 5.52 4.38
CA ASN A 83 -9.42 6.86 3.81
C ASN A 83 -9.52 7.94 4.89
N LEU A 84 -10.46 7.83 5.82
CA LEU A 84 -10.60 8.75 6.95
C LEU A 84 -9.34 8.75 7.83
N SER A 85 -8.76 7.58 8.12
CA SER A 85 -7.55 7.47 8.92
C SER A 85 -6.34 8.19 8.28
N ILE A 86 -6.19 8.06 6.96
CA ILE A 86 -5.10 8.71 6.22
C ILE A 86 -5.35 10.21 6.12
N LEU A 87 -6.60 10.63 5.88
CA LEU A 87 -6.97 12.04 5.84
C LEU A 87 -6.65 12.74 7.17
N LEU A 88 -7.01 12.11 8.30
CA LEU A 88 -6.69 12.62 9.64
C LEU A 88 -5.18 12.69 9.88
N LEU A 89 -4.42 11.69 9.41
CA LEU A 89 -2.97 11.68 9.56
C LEU A 89 -2.30 12.79 8.74
N ILE A 90 -2.77 13.02 7.50
CA ILE A 90 -2.27 14.08 6.63
C ILE A 90 -2.66 15.46 7.17
N SER A 91 -3.90 15.65 7.62
CA SER A 91 -4.35 16.94 8.17
C SER A 91 -3.60 17.30 9.44
N ALA A 92 -3.38 16.34 10.34
CA ALA A 92 -2.58 16.55 11.56
C ALA A 92 -1.11 16.88 11.23
N SER A 93 -0.54 16.22 10.21
CA SER A 93 0.81 16.56 9.72
C SER A 93 0.88 17.94 9.10
N ALA A 94 -0.12 18.34 8.32
CA ALA A 94 -0.18 19.66 7.69
C ALA A 94 -0.35 20.76 8.75
N LEU A 95 -1.19 20.53 9.76
CA LEU A 95 -1.35 21.43 10.90
C LEU A 95 -0.04 21.59 11.68
N CYS A 96 0.70 20.50 11.93
CA CYS A 96 2.01 20.60 12.57
C CYS A 96 3.01 21.39 11.72
N SER A 97 3.05 21.17 10.41
CA SER A 97 3.93 21.92 9.50
C SER A 97 3.54 23.40 9.39
N TYR A 98 2.26 23.73 9.55
CA TYR A 98 1.78 25.11 9.61
C TYR A 98 2.26 25.82 10.89
N LEU A 99 2.16 25.15 12.05
CA LEU A 99 2.63 25.69 13.33
C LEU A 99 4.16 25.81 13.39
N ASN A 100 4.88 24.86 12.78
CA ASN A 100 6.35 24.84 12.71
C ASN A 100 6.87 25.29 11.35
N ASN A 101 6.59 26.55 11.00
CA ASN A 101 6.85 27.10 9.67
C ASN A 101 8.34 27.45 9.44
N VAL A 102 9.16 26.42 9.25
CA VAL A 102 10.58 26.56 8.91
C VAL A 102 10.74 26.70 7.39
N LYS A 103 11.74 27.45 6.94
CA LYS A 103 12.12 27.52 5.52
C LYS A 103 12.85 26.23 5.12
N VAL A 104 12.42 25.60 4.03
CA VAL A 104 12.98 24.36 3.47
C VAL A 104 13.36 24.58 2.01
N HIS A 105 14.26 23.75 1.48
CA HIS A 105 14.71 23.83 0.10
C HIS A 105 13.54 23.68 -0.91
N SER A 106 13.58 24.39 -2.04
CA SER A 106 12.54 24.36 -3.10
C SER A 106 12.28 22.94 -3.65
N PHE A 107 13.32 22.08 -3.71
CA PHE A 107 13.23 20.65 -4.07
C PHE A 107 12.77 19.73 -2.93
N CYS A 108 11.91 20.23 -2.06
CA CYS A 108 11.49 19.49 -0.89
C CYS A 108 10.81 18.15 -1.24
N TRP A 109 11.15 17.10 -0.48
CA TRP A 109 10.57 15.77 -0.58
C TRP A 109 9.68 15.49 0.64
N THR A 110 8.85 14.45 0.60
CA THR A 110 7.89 14.12 1.65
C THR A 110 8.45 14.02 3.09
N PRO A 111 9.68 13.54 3.36
CA PRO A 111 10.26 13.53 4.69
C PRO A 111 10.66 14.92 5.18
N ASN A 112 11.14 15.79 4.28
CA ASN A 112 11.63 17.13 4.60
C ASN A 112 10.48 18.15 4.75
N SER A 113 9.33 17.84 4.17
CA SER A 113 8.13 18.69 4.23
C SER A 113 7.31 18.52 5.51
N ARG A 114 7.46 17.38 6.19
CA ARG A 114 6.69 17.03 7.38
C ARG A 114 7.46 17.38 8.65
N CYS A 115 6.72 17.62 9.73
CA CYS A 115 7.31 17.60 11.06
C CYS A 115 8.02 16.25 11.31
N PRO A 116 9.21 16.23 11.96
CA PRO A 116 9.94 15.00 12.26
C PRO A 116 9.11 13.95 13.01
N ILE A 117 8.25 14.39 13.93
CA ILE A 117 7.35 13.50 14.67
C ILE A 117 6.35 12.80 13.75
N PHE A 118 5.77 13.52 12.79
CA PHE A 118 4.85 12.93 11.82
C PHE A 118 5.59 12.02 10.86
N ASN A 119 6.81 12.35 10.45
CA ASN A 119 7.61 11.43 9.65
C ASN A 119 7.72 10.05 10.34
N ARG A 120 8.07 10.03 11.64
CA ARG A 120 8.11 8.78 12.43
C ARG A 120 6.75 8.09 12.52
N ILE A 121 5.67 8.83 12.74
CA ILE A 121 4.31 8.25 12.79
C ILE A 121 3.92 7.63 11.44
N PHE A 122 4.22 8.28 10.32
CA PHE A 122 3.96 7.75 8.97
C PHE A 122 4.73 6.45 8.73
N TYR A 123 6.03 6.42 9.06
CA TYR A 123 6.84 5.19 8.98
C TYR A 123 6.28 4.09 9.88
N GLY A 124 6.02 4.40 11.16
CA GLY A 124 5.47 3.45 12.12
C GLY A 124 4.11 2.89 11.69
N THR A 125 3.23 3.73 11.13
CA THR A 125 1.92 3.32 10.61
C THR A 125 2.06 2.38 9.41
N ARG A 126 3.01 2.65 8.51
CA ARG A 126 3.30 1.78 7.35
C ARG A 126 3.82 0.43 7.79
N ILE A 127 4.77 0.40 8.73
CA ILE A 127 5.37 -0.82 9.26
C ILE A 127 4.32 -1.63 10.02
N SER A 128 3.55 -1.00 10.91
CA SER A 128 2.52 -1.68 11.71
C SER A 128 1.38 -2.22 10.85
N ALA A 129 0.88 -1.43 9.89
CA ALA A 129 -0.19 -1.88 8.99
C ALA A 129 0.27 -3.04 8.11
N ALA A 130 1.49 -2.99 7.56
CA ALA A 130 2.00 -4.06 6.73
C ALA A 130 2.34 -5.33 7.53
N THR A 131 2.95 -5.19 8.71
CA THR A 131 3.20 -6.32 9.62
C THR A 131 1.88 -6.96 10.09
N GLY A 132 0.92 -6.13 10.50
CA GLY A 132 -0.42 -6.56 10.86
C GLY A 132 -1.12 -7.29 9.72
N SER A 133 -0.95 -6.83 8.47
CA SER A 133 -1.50 -7.51 7.30
C SER A 133 -0.97 -8.93 7.15
N VAL A 134 0.35 -9.14 7.30
CA VAL A 134 0.98 -10.47 7.19
C VAL A 134 0.49 -11.40 8.31
N ILE A 135 0.45 -10.90 9.56
CA ILE A 135 -0.03 -11.66 10.71
C ILE A 135 -1.48 -12.09 10.51
N LEU A 136 -2.36 -11.14 10.17
CA LEU A 136 -3.77 -11.44 9.88
C LEU A 136 -3.91 -12.44 8.73
N TYR A 137 -3.02 -12.37 7.72
CA TYR A 137 -3.04 -13.31 6.62
C TYR A 137 -2.66 -14.72 7.03
N ILE A 138 -1.64 -14.88 7.88
CA ILE A 138 -1.23 -16.18 8.45
C ILE A 138 -2.40 -16.78 9.23
N VAL A 139 -3.05 -15.98 10.09
CA VAL A 139 -4.24 -16.40 10.85
C VAL A 139 -5.35 -16.84 9.90
N THR A 140 -5.63 -16.05 8.86
CA THR A 140 -6.65 -16.35 7.85
C THR A 140 -6.34 -17.67 7.13
N LEU A 141 -5.09 -17.90 6.71
CA LEU A 141 -4.66 -19.15 6.08
C LEU A 141 -4.82 -20.36 7.01
N PHE A 142 -4.51 -20.20 8.30
CA PHE A 142 -4.67 -21.25 9.29
C PHE A 142 -6.15 -21.62 9.46
N ILE A 143 -7.02 -20.62 9.61
CA ILE A 143 -8.48 -20.81 9.70
C ILE A 143 -9.01 -21.50 8.44
N VAL A 144 -8.64 -21.04 7.24
CA VAL A 144 -9.10 -21.66 5.98
C VAL A 144 -8.61 -23.11 5.88
N ARG A 145 -7.38 -23.42 6.28
CA ARG A 145 -6.87 -24.81 6.28
C ARG A 145 -7.69 -25.69 7.22
N GLN A 146 -8.06 -25.19 8.40
CA GLN A 146 -8.93 -25.93 9.32
C GLN A 146 -10.33 -26.17 8.74
N TYR A 147 -10.97 -25.13 8.19
CA TYR A 147 -12.29 -25.28 7.54
C TYR A 147 -12.24 -26.20 6.33
N SER A 148 -11.21 -26.09 5.49
CA SER A 148 -11.04 -26.95 4.31
C SER A 148 -10.85 -28.42 4.71
N LYS A 149 -10.15 -28.71 5.82
CA LYS A 149 -10.02 -30.06 6.35
C LYS A 149 -11.38 -30.62 6.77
N ARG A 150 -12.17 -29.86 7.54
CA ARG A 150 -13.51 -30.25 8.00
C ARG A 150 -14.50 -30.47 6.86
N ILE A 151 -14.46 -29.62 5.84
CA ILE A 151 -15.41 -29.70 4.72
C ILE A 151 -15.13 -30.90 3.80
N LYS A 152 -13.86 -31.28 3.63
CA LYS A 152 -13.51 -32.48 2.84
C LYS A 152 -14.16 -33.75 3.37
N GLU A 153 -14.50 -33.79 4.66
CA GLU A 153 -15.13 -34.94 5.30
C GLU A 153 -16.66 -34.97 5.08
N GLN A 154 -17.30 -33.87 4.62
CA GLN A 154 -18.77 -33.73 4.65
C GLN A 154 -19.45 -33.38 3.30
N GLN A 155 -18.73 -33.14 2.19
CA GLN A 155 -19.35 -32.43 1.05
C GLN A 155 -19.20 -33.05 -0.35
N ASN A 156 -20.31 -32.98 -1.10
CA ASN A 156 -20.46 -33.30 -2.53
C ASN A 156 -19.52 -32.48 -3.43
N SER A 157 -19.13 -33.07 -4.57
CA SER A 157 -18.15 -32.55 -5.53
C SER A 157 -18.34 -31.08 -5.97
N GLY A 158 -19.57 -30.55 -5.96
CA GLY A 158 -19.89 -29.18 -6.36
C GLY A 158 -19.37 -28.10 -5.40
N SER A 159 -19.61 -28.26 -4.09
CA SER A 159 -19.15 -27.28 -3.09
C SER A 159 -17.64 -27.37 -2.85
N VAL A 160 -17.04 -28.54 -3.09
CA VAL A 160 -15.58 -28.73 -3.12
C VAL A 160 -14.92 -27.83 -4.15
N LYS A 161 -15.53 -27.64 -5.34
CA LYS A 161 -14.99 -26.74 -6.39
C LYS A 161 -14.99 -25.27 -5.95
N ILE A 162 -16.08 -24.78 -5.37
CA ILE A 162 -16.20 -23.39 -4.90
C ILE A 162 -15.18 -23.11 -3.79
N ASN A 163 -15.07 -24.03 -2.82
CA ASN A 163 -14.11 -23.89 -1.72
C ASN A 163 -12.65 -23.94 -2.19
N LYS A 164 -12.32 -24.79 -3.17
CA LYS A 164 -10.99 -24.84 -3.77
C LYS A 164 -10.64 -23.54 -4.50
N ARG A 165 -11.62 -22.93 -5.19
CA ARG A 165 -11.46 -21.63 -5.85
C ARG A 165 -11.18 -20.52 -4.84
N GLN A 166 -11.97 -20.43 -3.77
CA GLN A 166 -11.73 -19.47 -2.68
C GLN A 166 -10.36 -19.67 -2.02
N LEU A 167 -9.97 -20.91 -1.74
CA LEU A 167 -8.65 -21.23 -1.17
C LEU A 167 -7.50 -20.79 -2.10
N ASN A 168 -7.61 -21.05 -3.41
CA ASN A 168 -6.59 -20.64 -4.37
C ASN A 168 -6.48 -19.12 -4.44
N PHE A 169 -7.61 -18.41 -4.43
CA PHE A 169 -7.61 -16.95 -4.36
C PHE A 169 -6.95 -16.44 -3.07
N THR A 170 -7.30 -16.99 -1.90
CA THR A 170 -6.65 -16.66 -0.63
C THR A 170 -5.16 -17.00 -0.65
N LYS A 171 -4.73 -18.10 -1.29
CA LYS A 171 -3.28 -18.36 -1.42
C LYS A 171 -2.58 -17.32 -2.28
N THR A 172 -3.17 -16.93 -3.41
CA THR A 172 -2.60 -15.92 -4.31
C THR A 172 -2.47 -14.55 -3.64
N VAL A 173 -3.54 -14.09 -2.98
CA VAL A 173 -3.50 -12.82 -2.25
C VAL A 173 -2.53 -12.90 -1.06
N GLY A 174 -2.37 -14.06 -0.44
CA GLY A 174 -1.38 -14.24 0.62
C GLY A 174 0.04 -14.12 0.11
N LEU A 175 0.33 -14.76 -1.01
CA LEU A 175 1.63 -14.65 -1.64
C LEU A 175 1.95 -13.21 -2.05
N SER A 176 0.97 -12.45 -2.55
CA SER A 176 1.19 -11.03 -2.86
C SER A 176 1.46 -10.20 -1.60
N CYS A 177 0.76 -10.47 -0.49
CA CYS A 177 1.06 -9.86 0.81
C CYS A 177 2.47 -10.21 1.32
N PHE A 178 2.91 -11.47 1.24
CA PHE A 178 4.27 -11.87 1.63
C PHE A 178 5.33 -11.24 0.73
N ALA A 179 5.12 -11.25 -0.58
CA ALA A 179 6.01 -10.56 -1.52
C ALA A 179 6.10 -9.07 -1.20
N THR A 180 4.99 -8.46 -0.80
CA THR A 180 4.98 -7.06 -0.37
C THR A 180 5.72 -6.86 0.94
N ALA A 181 5.56 -7.75 1.91
CA ALA A 181 6.31 -7.66 3.16
C ALA A 181 7.82 -7.66 2.88
N GLY A 182 8.28 -8.58 2.02
CA GLY A 182 9.69 -8.62 1.62
C GLY A 182 10.14 -7.39 0.83
N LEU A 183 9.42 -7.03 -0.24
CA LEU A 183 9.85 -5.98 -1.18
C LEU A 183 9.53 -4.55 -0.71
N TYR A 184 8.68 -4.37 0.29
CA TYR A 184 8.28 -3.04 0.74
C TYR A 184 8.50 -2.84 2.23
N VAL A 185 8.23 -3.81 3.09
CA VAL A 185 8.39 -3.61 4.54
C VAL A 185 9.85 -3.67 4.96
N LEU A 186 10.63 -4.61 4.43
CA LEU A 186 12.05 -4.69 4.78
C LEU A 186 12.82 -3.41 4.39
N PRO A 187 12.73 -2.88 3.16
CA PRO A 187 13.39 -1.62 2.81
C PRO A 187 12.91 -0.45 3.66
N MET A 188 11.64 -0.45 4.08
CA MET A 188 11.06 0.59 4.92
C MET A 188 11.53 0.53 6.37
N ILE A 189 11.77 -0.67 6.92
CA ILE A 189 12.37 -0.83 8.23
C ILE A 189 13.81 -0.32 8.20
N VAL A 190 14.58 -0.68 7.16
CA VAL A 190 15.95 -0.18 6.96
C VAL A 190 15.94 1.36 6.87
N ALA A 191 15.07 1.94 6.04
CA ALA A 191 14.93 3.39 5.95
C ALA A 191 14.56 4.05 7.29
N PHE A 192 13.73 3.40 8.12
CA PHE A 192 13.34 3.95 9.42
C PHE A 192 14.50 3.98 10.43
N TYR A 193 15.27 2.89 10.51
CA TYR A 193 16.45 2.85 11.37
C TYR A 193 17.49 3.84 10.91
N GLU A 194 17.80 3.84 9.61
CA GLU A 194 18.90 4.66 9.12
C GLU A 194 18.57 6.15 8.97
N THR A 195 17.28 6.54 8.86
CA THR A 195 16.86 7.95 9.01
C THR A 195 17.01 8.48 10.43
N SER A 196 17.22 7.60 11.42
CA SER A 196 17.50 8.01 12.80
C SER A 196 18.98 8.34 13.02
N ASP A 197 19.88 7.86 12.15
CA ASP A 197 21.32 7.98 12.31
C ASP A 197 21.98 8.98 11.31
N GLU A 198 21.21 9.72 10.49
CA GLU A 198 21.68 10.73 9.50
C GLU A 198 22.75 10.27 8.47
N ILE A 199 23.11 8.99 8.42
CA ILE A 199 24.31 8.50 7.70
C ILE A 199 24.03 8.04 6.25
N ILE A 200 22.78 8.01 5.78
CA ILE A 200 22.48 7.39 4.48
C ILE A 200 22.92 8.27 3.29
N PRO A 201 23.77 7.74 2.38
CA PRO A 201 23.95 8.35 1.08
C PRO A 201 22.62 8.36 0.30
N ASN A 202 22.29 9.48 -0.35
CA ASN A 202 21.07 9.61 -1.19
C ASN A 202 20.85 8.45 -2.19
N SER A 203 21.91 7.72 -2.57
CA SER A 203 21.86 6.53 -3.41
C SER A 203 21.12 5.35 -2.78
N VAL A 204 21.34 5.04 -1.49
CA VAL A 204 20.70 3.90 -0.81
C VAL A 204 19.22 4.17 -0.62
N TYR A 205 18.85 5.41 -0.23
CA TYR A 205 17.45 5.82 -0.17
C TYR A 205 16.76 5.69 -1.54
N SER A 206 17.46 6.08 -2.62
CA SER A 206 16.93 5.92 -3.99
C SER A 206 16.71 4.45 -4.34
N ILE A 207 17.61 3.55 -3.96
CA ILE A 207 17.46 2.10 -4.17
C ILE A 207 16.25 1.56 -3.39
N ILE A 208 16.10 1.93 -2.11
CA ILE A 208 14.95 1.54 -1.28
C ILE A 208 13.62 1.98 -1.91
N VAL A 209 13.59 3.21 -2.42
CA VAL A 209 12.43 3.78 -3.11
C VAL A 209 12.13 3.00 -4.41
N ILE A 210 13.14 2.66 -5.21
CA ILE A 210 12.99 1.84 -6.42
C ILE A 210 12.43 0.45 -6.09
N ILE A 211 13.00 -0.24 -5.09
CA ILE A 211 12.54 -1.56 -4.66
C ILE A 211 11.08 -1.48 -4.17
N SER A 212 10.74 -0.42 -3.43
CA SER A 212 9.37 -0.16 -2.98
C SER A 212 8.39 0.06 -4.14
N PHE A 213 8.85 0.55 -5.30
CA PHE A 213 8.01 0.65 -6.50
C PHE A 213 7.83 -0.68 -7.22
N LEU A 214 8.88 -1.50 -7.27
CA LEU A 214 8.80 -2.85 -7.84
C LEU A 214 7.72 -3.69 -7.16
N ASN A 215 7.45 -3.44 -5.88
CA ASN A 215 6.31 -4.06 -5.18
C ASN A 215 4.96 -3.85 -5.89
N SER A 216 4.69 -2.68 -6.48
CA SER A 216 3.45 -2.45 -7.22
C SER A 216 3.37 -3.34 -8.46
N PHE A 217 4.48 -3.51 -9.17
CA PHE A 217 4.57 -4.42 -10.31
C PHE A 217 4.42 -5.88 -9.88
N SER A 218 5.11 -6.29 -8.81
CA SER A 218 5.01 -7.63 -8.26
C SER A 218 3.58 -7.96 -7.84
N LYS A 219 2.86 -7.04 -7.19
CA LYS A 219 1.44 -7.22 -6.86
C LYS A 219 0.59 -7.42 -8.12
N THR A 220 0.75 -6.57 -9.13
CA THR A 220 -0.01 -6.67 -10.38
C THR A 220 0.26 -7.99 -11.10
N ILE A 221 1.52 -8.42 -11.19
CA ILE A 221 1.89 -9.68 -11.83
C ILE A 221 1.36 -10.88 -11.04
N ILE A 222 1.55 -10.91 -9.71
CA ILE A 222 1.10 -12.03 -8.87
C ILE A 222 -0.42 -12.16 -8.92
N VAL A 223 -1.15 -11.05 -8.76
CA VAL A 223 -2.62 -11.06 -8.74
C VAL A 223 -3.19 -11.28 -10.13
N GLY A 224 -2.67 -10.59 -11.15
CA GLY A 224 -3.14 -10.70 -12.54
C GLY A 224 -2.86 -12.06 -13.17
N CYS A 225 -1.66 -12.61 -13.01
CA CYS A 225 -1.30 -13.88 -13.64
C CYS A 225 -1.84 -15.10 -12.87
N ARG A 226 -1.98 -15.04 -11.54
CA ARG A 226 -2.44 -16.20 -10.75
C ARG A 226 -3.93 -16.20 -10.42
N SER A 227 -4.63 -15.07 -10.50
CA SER A 227 -6.08 -15.06 -10.36
C SER A 227 -6.72 -15.42 -11.70
N HIS A 228 -7.28 -16.62 -11.80
CA HIS A 228 -7.94 -17.10 -13.02
C HIS A 228 -9.01 -16.11 -13.51
N GLU A 229 -9.82 -15.54 -12.60
CA GLU A 229 -10.87 -14.58 -12.95
C GLU A 229 -10.33 -13.31 -13.60
N ILE A 230 -9.22 -12.79 -13.06
CA ILE A 230 -8.60 -11.57 -13.57
C ILE A 230 -7.92 -11.87 -14.90
N ARG A 231 -7.28 -13.03 -15.03
CA ARG A 231 -6.66 -13.43 -16.29
C ARG A 231 -7.68 -13.58 -17.41
N GLU A 232 -8.81 -14.26 -17.17
CA GLU A 232 -9.89 -14.38 -18.16
C GLU A 232 -10.46 -13.00 -18.50
N ALA A 233 -10.75 -12.16 -17.51
CA ALA A 233 -11.24 -10.80 -17.76
C ALA A 233 -10.25 -9.95 -18.57
N VAL A 234 -8.94 -10.09 -18.32
CA VAL A 234 -7.89 -9.40 -19.08
C VAL A 234 -7.81 -9.91 -20.52
N ILE A 235 -7.96 -11.23 -20.74
CA ILE A 235 -8.01 -11.82 -22.07
C ILE A 235 -9.26 -11.34 -22.83
N ASP A 236 -10.42 -11.29 -22.16
CA ASP A 236 -11.68 -10.81 -22.73
C ASP A 236 -11.61 -9.32 -23.09
N LEU A 237 -10.94 -8.50 -22.28
CA LEU A 237 -10.73 -7.07 -22.55
C LEU A 237 -9.67 -6.81 -23.64
N MET A 238 -8.67 -7.68 -23.77
CA MET A 238 -7.57 -7.52 -24.72
C MET A 238 -7.34 -8.80 -25.55
N PRO A 239 -8.32 -9.24 -26.35
CA PRO A 239 -8.18 -10.46 -27.12
C PRO A 239 -7.03 -10.39 -28.14
N GLY A 240 -6.67 -9.18 -28.58
CA GLY A 240 -5.55 -8.94 -29.50
C GLY A 240 -4.16 -9.02 -28.87
N ALA A 241 -4.03 -8.88 -27.55
CA ALA A 241 -2.72 -8.94 -26.87
C ALA A 241 -2.24 -10.38 -26.63
N PHE A 242 -3.13 -11.37 -26.68
CA PHE A 242 -2.85 -12.79 -26.44
C PHE A 242 -3.12 -13.68 -27.67
N ARG A 243 -3.24 -13.06 -28.86
CA ARG A 243 -3.38 -13.74 -30.17
C ARG A 243 -2.09 -13.70 -31.02
N MET A 244 -0.94 -13.71 -30.36
CA MET A 244 0.35 -14.10 -30.96
C MET A 244 0.79 -15.42 -30.36
#